data_AF-A0A8E0KTW6-F1
#
_entry.id   AF-A0A8E0KTW6-F1
#
_cell.length_a   1.000
_cell.length_b   1.000
_cell.length_c   1.000
_cell.angle_alpha   90.00
_cell.angle_beta   90.00
_cell.angle_gamma   90.00
#
_symmetry.space_group_name_H-M   'P 1'
#
loop_
_entity.id
_entity.type
_entity.pdbx_description
1 polymer ?
#
loop_
_entity_poly.entity_id
_entity_poly.type
_entity_poly.pdbx_seq_one_letter_code
_entity_poly.pdbx_strand_id
1 'polypeptide(L)'
;MNRIEHYHDWLRDAHAMEKQAEKMLESMASRIENYPELRSRIEQHISETKNQLSQLESILDRNNISRSVIKDSMSKMAAFGQSIGGIFPSDEIVKGSISGYVFEQFEIACYTSLLAAAKNAGDTASVPIIEAILNEEKQMAE
;
A
#
# COMPACT_ATOMS: atom_id res chain seq x y z
N MET A 1 5.72 19.55 -16.18
CA MET A 1 4.75 18.57 -15.65
C MET A 1 3.53 19.31 -15.16
N ASN A 2 2.33 18.91 -15.60
CA ASN A 2 1.06 19.44 -15.10
C ASN A 2 0.72 18.78 -13.74
N ARG A 3 -0.01 19.46 -12.84
CA ARG A 3 -0.45 18.90 -11.55
C ARG A 3 -1.24 17.59 -11.69
N ILE A 4 -2.00 17.47 -12.78
CA ILE A 4 -2.75 16.26 -13.13
C ILE A 4 -1.82 15.08 -13.46
N GLU A 5 -0.72 15.35 -14.17
CA GLU A 5 0.26 14.33 -14.55
C GLU A 5 0.94 13.73 -13.31
N HIS A 6 1.33 14.58 -12.36
CA HIS A 6 1.86 14.13 -11.07
C HIS A 6 0.84 13.31 -10.27
N TYR A 7 -0.43 13.72 -10.22
CA TYR A 7 -1.48 12.93 -9.58
C TYR A 7 -1.63 11.54 -10.22
N HIS A 8 -1.58 11.45 -11.54
CA HIS A 8 -1.66 10.17 -12.25
C HIS A 8 -0.46 9.27 -11.96
N ASP A 9 0.74 9.84 -11.87
CA ASP A 9 1.94 9.10 -11.49
C ASP A 9 1.82 8.56 -10.06
N TRP A 10 1.34 9.38 -9.12
CA TRP A 10 1.14 8.94 -7.72
C TRP A 10 0.03 7.89 -7.56
N LEU A 11 -1.02 7.91 -8.39
CA LEU A 11 -2.00 6.81 -8.43
C LEU A 11 -1.37 5.48 -8.88
N ARG A 12 -0.46 5.53 -9.86
CA ARG A 12 0.28 4.32 -10.29
C ARG A 12 1.25 3.85 -9.22
N ASP A 13 1.90 4.79 -8.52
CA ASP A 13 2.78 4.49 -7.39
C ASP A 13 2.01 3.78 -6.27
N ALA A 14 0.84 4.29 -5.89
CA ALA A 14 -0.03 3.67 -4.88
C ALA A 14 -0.49 2.28 -5.32
N HIS A 15 -0.93 2.11 -6.57
CA HIS A 15 -1.32 0.77 -7.04
C HIS A 15 -0.13 -0.22 -7.07
N ALA A 16 1.09 0.25 -7.35
CA ALA A 16 2.28 -0.60 -7.24
C ALA A 16 2.64 -0.93 -5.79
N MET A 17 2.38 0.00 -4.87
CA MET A 17 2.52 -0.17 -3.41
C MET A 17 1.67 -1.32 -2.92
N GLU A 18 0.38 -1.26 -3.21
CA GLU A 18 -0.57 -2.28 -2.78
C GLU A 18 -0.22 -3.67 -3.33
N LYS A 19 0.24 -3.77 -4.58
CA LYS A 19 0.70 -5.06 -5.14
C LYS A 19 1.94 -5.61 -4.44
N GLN A 20 2.77 -4.73 -3.87
CA GLN A 20 3.93 -5.12 -3.08
C GLN A 20 3.51 -5.49 -1.65
N ALA A 21 2.57 -4.74 -1.07
CA ALA A 21 1.95 -5.01 0.23
C ALA A 21 1.32 -6.40 0.25
N GLU A 22 0.48 -6.72 -0.74
CA GLU A 22 -0.18 -8.02 -0.90
C GLU A 22 0.82 -9.18 -0.80
N LYS A 23 1.91 -9.12 -1.59
CA LYS A 23 2.94 -10.17 -1.60
C LYS A 23 3.70 -10.26 -0.28
N MET A 24 3.99 -9.12 0.33
CA MET A 24 4.68 -9.06 1.61
C MET A 24 3.84 -9.72 2.70
N LEU A 25 2.56 -9.34 2.80
CA LEU A 25 1.61 -9.85 3.77
C LEU A 25 1.34 -11.35 3.58
N GLU A 26 1.16 -11.82 2.34
CA GLU A 26 1.02 -13.26 2.04
C GLU A 26 2.26 -14.05 2.48
N SER A 27 3.46 -13.51 2.23
CA SER A 27 4.71 -14.11 2.73
C SER A 27 4.76 -14.12 4.26
N MET A 28 4.37 -13.04 4.94
CA MET A 28 4.34 -12.97 6.40
C MET A 28 3.36 -14.00 6.99
N ALA A 29 2.11 -14.02 6.50
CA ALA A 29 1.08 -14.95 6.97
C ALA A 29 1.53 -16.42 6.87
N SER A 30 2.23 -16.78 5.77
CA SER A 30 2.72 -18.15 5.55
C SER A 30 3.77 -18.65 6.55
N ARG A 31 4.45 -17.73 7.27
CA ARG A 31 5.54 -18.04 8.21
C ARG A 31 5.13 -17.94 9.68
N ILE A 32 3.94 -17.39 9.96
CA ILE A 32 3.46 -17.22 11.33
C ILE A 32 2.79 -18.51 11.81
N GLU A 33 3.45 -19.19 12.75
CA GLU A 33 2.94 -20.43 13.35
C GLU A 33 2.35 -20.22 14.76
N ASN A 34 3.06 -19.51 15.64
CA ASN A 34 2.77 -19.46 17.08
C ASN A 34 2.03 -18.18 17.54
N TYR A 35 1.55 -17.35 16.61
CA TYR A 35 0.88 -16.08 16.89
C TYR A 35 -0.44 -15.99 16.13
N PRO A 36 -1.49 -16.72 16.56
CA PRO A 36 -2.74 -16.85 15.80
C PRO A 36 -3.48 -15.51 15.62
N GLU A 37 -3.43 -14.62 16.62
CA GLU A 37 -4.06 -13.29 16.53
C GLU A 37 -3.37 -12.40 15.50
N LEU A 38 -2.02 -12.36 15.51
CA LEU A 38 -1.23 -11.63 14.52
C LEU A 38 -1.47 -12.17 13.12
N ARG A 39 -1.46 -13.50 12.96
CA ARG A 39 -1.76 -14.14 11.68
C ARG A 39 -3.16 -13.77 11.18
N SER A 40 -4.17 -13.85 12.04
CA SER A 40 -5.55 -13.49 11.69
C SER A 40 -5.65 -12.02 11.26
N ARG A 41 -4.96 -11.10 11.93
CA ARG A 41 -4.95 -9.68 11.55
C ARG A 41 -4.30 -9.45 10.20
N ILE A 42 -3.20 -10.14 9.91
CA ILE A 42 -2.53 -10.07 8.59
C ILE A 42 -3.40 -10.69 7.50
N GLU A 43 -4.07 -11.82 7.75
CA GLU A 43 -4.98 -12.46 6.78
C GLU A 43 -6.21 -11.58 6.48
N GLN A 44 -6.74 -10.89 7.50
CA GLN A 44 -7.74 -9.84 7.30
C GLN A 44 -7.17 -8.72 6.42
N HIS A 45 -5.97 -8.24 6.74
CA HIS A 45 -5.37 -7.14 6.00
C HIS A 45 -5.06 -7.47 4.54
N ILE A 46 -4.64 -8.71 4.23
CA ILE A 46 -4.52 -9.19 2.83
C ILE A 46 -5.85 -9.01 2.06
N SER A 47 -6.98 -9.25 2.72
CA SER A 47 -8.30 -9.08 2.10
C SER A 47 -8.66 -7.61 1.91
N GLU A 48 -8.27 -6.75 2.87
CA GLU A 48 -8.37 -5.28 2.78
C GLU A 48 -7.54 -4.78 1.59
N THR A 49 -6.24 -5.09 1.53
CA THR A 49 -5.30 -4.78 0.43
C THR A 49 -5.84 -5.20 -0.95
N LYS A 50 -6.44 -6.39 -1.07
CA LYS A 50 -7.06 -6.84 -2.33
C LYS A 50 -8.25 -5.97 -2.74
N ASN A 51 -9.05 -5.51 -1.78
CA ASN A 51 -10.14 -4.57 -2.03
C ASN A 51 -9.61 -3.17 -2.38
N GLN A 52 -8.58 -2.68 -1.69
CA GLN A 52 -7.92 -1.41 -1.97
C GLN A 52 -7.34 -1.38 -3.39
N LEU A 53 -6.72 -2.47 -3.85
CA LEU A 53 -6.29 -2.65 -5.25
C LEU A 53 -7.45 -2.47 -6.23
N SER A 54 -8.59 -3.13 -5.99
CA SER A 54 -9.77 -3.00 -6.85
C SER A 54 -10.31 -1.56 -6.86
N GLN A 55 -10.31 -0.90 -5.71
CA GLN A 55 -10.69 0.50 -5.58
C GLN A 55 -9.74 1.44 -6.35
N LEU A 56 -8.43 1.25 -6.25
CA LEU A 56 -7.44 1.99 -7.03
C LEU A 56 -7.59 1.76 -8.54
N GLU A 57 -7.85 0.53 -8.97
CA GLU A 57 -8.13 0.23 -10.37
C GLU A 57 -9.35 1.02 -10.88
N SER A 58 -10.41 1.14 -10.07
CA SER A 58 -11.57 1.96 -10.44
C SER A 58 -11.25 3.45 -10.57
N ILE A 59 -10.33 3.98 -9.75
CA ILE A 59 -9.86 5.37 -9.83
C ILE A 59 -9.00 5.58 -11.09
N LEU A 60 -8.08 4.64 -11.37
CA LEU A 60 -7.24 4.67 -12.57
C LEU A 60 -8.10 4.64 -13.84
N ASP A 61 -9.11 3.76 -13.88
CA ASP A 61 -10.02 3.64 -15.01
C ASP A 61 -10.84 4.93 -15.22
N ARG A 62 -11.37 5.54 -14.14
CA ARG A 62 -12.10 6.82 -14.21
C ARG A 62 -11.24 7.97 -14.75
N ASN A 63 -9.94 7.97 -14.44
CA ASN A 63 -9.00 9.00 -14.90
C ASN A 63 -8.36 8.66 -16.27
N ASN A 64 -8.79 7.56 -16.92
CA ASN A 64 -8.21 7.05 -18.18
C ASN A 64 -6.69 6.82 -18.11
N ILE A 65 -6.22 6.32 -16.96
CA ILE A 65 -4.81 6.08 -16.69
C ILE A 65 -4.48 4.62 -16.99
N SER A 66 -3.49 4.39 -17.85
CA SER A 66 -2.92 3.05 -18.01
C SER A 66 -2.34 2.54 -16.69
N ARG A 67 -2.67 1.29 -16.34
CA ARG A 67 -2.15 0.54 -15.18
C ARG A 67 -0.67 0.19 -15.30
N SER A 68 -0.01 0.53 -16.41
CA SER A 68 1.43 0.31 -16.61
C SER A 68 2.22 1.07 -15.56
N VAL A 69 2.78 0.33 -14.60
CA VAL A 69 3.61 0.88 -13.53
C VAL A 69 4.85 1.54 -14.14
N ILE A 70 5.20 2.73 -13.65
CA ILE A 70 6.41 3.41 -14.09
C ILE A 70 7.61 2.65 -13.49
N LYS A 71 8.66 2.45 -14.29
CA LYS A 71 9.87 1.74 -13.86
C LYS A 71 10.46 2.30 -12.55
N ASP A 72 10.31 3.60 -12.34
CA ASP A 72 10.76 4.33 -11.15
C ASP A 72 10.00 3.91 -9.86
N SER A 73 8.68 3.71 -9.96
CA SER A 73 7.83 3.24 -8.86
C SER A 73 8.28 1.85 -8.39
N MET A 74 8.52 0.94 -9.35
CA MET A 74 9.04 -0.41 -9.06
C MET A 74 10.41 -0.36 -8.39
N SER A 75 11.30 0.55 -8.80
CA SER A 75 12.61 0.69 -8.15
C SER A 75 12.53 1.25 -6.73
N LYS A 76 11.63 2.20 -6.45
CA LYS A 76 11.41 2.74 -5.10
C LYS A 76 10.85 1.66 -4.17
N MET A 77 9.87 0.91 -4.64
CA MET A 77 9.30 -0.27 -3.96
C MET A 77 10.38 -1.32 -3.65
N ALA A 78 11.20 -1.66 -4.64
CA ALA A 78 12.25 -2.65 -4.47
C ALA A 78 13.35 -2.19 -3.50
N ALA A 79 13.69 -0.90 -3.49
CA ALA A 79 14.65 -0.33 -2.54
C ALA A 79 14.12 -0.38 -1.10
N PHE A 80 12.84 -0.02 -0.91
CA PHE A 80 12.19 -0.12 0.40
C PHE A 80 12.05 -1.57 0.86
N GLY A 81 11.58 -2.46 -0.02
CA GLY A 81 11.48 -3.91 0.23
C GLY A 81 12.82 -4.57 0.57
N GLN A 82 13.94 -4.12 0.00
CA GLN A 82 15.27 -4.59 0.41
C GLN A 82 15.70 -4.07 1.79
N SER A 83 15.32 -2.84 2.13
CA SER A 83 15.62 -2.27 3.45
C SER A 83 14.83 -2.95 4.59
N ILE A 84 13.66 -3.50 4.26
CA ILE A 84 12.75 -4.19 5.17
C ILE A 84 12.95 -5.72 5.15
N GLY A 85 13.32 -6.27 4.00
CA GLY A 85 13.33 -7.71 3.68
C GLY A 85 14.70 -8.39 3.68
N GLY A 86 15.60 -8.03 4.60
CA GLY A 86 16.77 -8.85 4.89
C GLY A 86 16.35 -10.20 5.51
N ILE A 87 17.03 -11.29 5.15
CA ILE A 87 16.80 -12.63 5.74
C ILE A 87 17.11 -12.56 7.24
N PHE A 88 16.09 -12.64 8.10
CA PHE A 88 16.29 -12.63 9.55
C PHE A 88 15.94 -13.99 10.18
N PRO A 89 16.85 -14.60 10.96
CA PRO A 89 16.56 -15.82 11.72
C PRO A 89 15.67 -15.51 12.95
N SER A 90 14.98 -16.53 13.47
CA SER A 90 14.17 -16.74 14.72
C SER A 90 13.66 -15.56 15.59
N ASP A 91 14.31 -14.40 15.59
CA ASP A 91 13.80 -13.07 15.96
C ASP A 91 12.88 -12.46 14.85
N GLU A 92 12.41 -13.32 13.94
CA GLU A 92 11.71 -12.98 12.68
C GLU A 92 10.34 -12.33 12.91
N ILE A 93 9.64 -12.69 14.00
CA ILE A 93 8.29 -12.16 14.25
C ILE A 93 8.31 -10.69 14.68
N VAL A 94 9.20 -10.31 15.60
CA VAL A 94 9.26 -8.93 16.11
C VAL A 94 9.76 -8.00 15.00
N LYS A 95 10.82 -8.41 14.29
CA LYS A 95 11.32 -7.65 13.14
C LYS A 95 10.30 -7.60 12.01
N GLY A 96 9.61 -8.71 11.73
CA GLY A 96 8.52 -8.76 10.76
C GLY A 96 7.37 -7.81 11.12
N SER A 97 6.97 -7.75 12.39
CA SER A 97 5.95 -6.81 12.88
C SER A 97 6.41 -5.36 12.80
N ILE A 98 7.66 -5.05 13.15
CA ILE A 98 8.24 -3.70 12.98
C ILE A 98 8.22 -3.31 11.50
N SER A 99 8.69 -4.21 10.65
CA SER A 99 8.72 -4.06 9.20
C SER A 99 7.34 -3.81 8.62
N GLY A 100 6.33 -4.59 9.03
CA GLY A 100 4.94 -4.40 8.64
C GLY A 100 4.42 -3.04 9.10
N TYR A 101 4.54 -2.70 10.38
CA TYR A 101 4.11 -1.40 10.92
C TYR A 101 4.76 -0.20 10.20
N VAL A 102 6.05 -0.28 9.88
CA VAL A 102 6.75 0.78 9.12
C VAL A 102 6.20 0.88 7.70
N PHE A 103 5.82 -0.25 7.08
CA PHE A 103 5.16 -0.26 5.78
C PHE A 103 3.80 0.45 5.86
N GLU A 104 2.95 0.13 6.86
CA GLU A 104 1.67 0.83 7.06
C GLU A 104 1.84 2.35 7.21
N GLN A 105 2.86 2.80 7.96
CA GLN A 105 3.16 4.23 8.10
C GLN A 105 3.57 4.89 6.77
N PHE A 106 4.26 4.14 5.91
CA PHE A 106 4.57 4.59 4.56
C PHE A 106 3.30 4.71 3.71
N GLU A 107 2.38 3.75 3.78
CA GLU A 107 1.09 3.79 3.07
C GLU A 107 0.23 4.97 3.55
N ILE A 108 0.13 5.18 4.86
CA ILE A 108 -0.55 6.32 5.47
C ILE A 108 0.00 7.65 4.92
N ALA A 109 1.33 7.78 4.81
CA ALA A 109 1.96 8.97 4.25
C ALA A 109 1.64 9.16 2.76
N CYS A 110 1.71 8.07 1.98
CA CYS A 110 1.37 8.05 0.56
C CYS A 110 -0.09 8.45 0.32
N TYR A 111 -1.04 7.84 1.04
CA TYR A 111 -2.47 8.15 0.91
C TYR A 111 -2.84 9.53 1.42
N THR A 112 -2.18 10.02 2.48
CA THR A 112 -2.35 11.41 2.94
C THR A 112 -1.93 12.40 1.85
N SER A 113 -0.80 12.15 1.17
CA SER A 113 -0.34 12.95 0.03
C SER A 113 -1.30 12.84 -1.17
N LEU A 114 -1.73 11.61 -1.49
CA LEU A 114 -2.61 11.33 -2.62
C LEU A 114 -3.99 11.97 -2.45
N LEU A 115 -4.51 12.02 -1.22
CA LEU A 115 -5.75 12.72 -0.88
C LEU A 115 -5.66 14.22 -1.18
N ALA A 116 -4.54 14.84 -0.83
CA ALA A 116 -4.29 16.25 -1.15
C ALA A 116 -4.13 16.46 -2.66
N ALA A 117 -3.45 15.54 -3.34
CA ALA A 117 -3.28 15.56 -4.79
C ALA A 117 -4.60 15.45 -5.54
N ALA A 118 -5.48 14.51 -5.15
CA ALA A 118 -6.80 14.32 -5.76
C ALA A 118 -7.66 15.59 -5.65
N LYS A 119 -7.66 16.25 -4.47
CA LYS A 119 -8.34 17.53 -4.25
C LYS A 119 -7.78 18.64 -5.15
N ASN A 120 -6.46 18.71 -5.32
CA ASN A 120 -5.81 19.71 -6.17
C ASN A 120 -6.05 19.46 -7.68
N ALA A 121 -6.10 18.20 -8.09
CA ALA A 121 -6.40 17.77 -9.46
C ALA A 121 -7.89 17.91 -9.82
N GLY A 122 -8.77 18.12 -8.83
CA GLY A 122 -10.22 18.22 -9.03
C GLY A 122 -10.95 16.88 -9.09
N ASP A 123 -10.29 15.77 -8.77
CA ASP A 123 -10.89 14.43 -8.72
C ASP A 123 -11.60 14.20 -7.38
N THR A 124 -12.65 15.00 -7.14
CA THR A 124 -13.43 14.94 -5.90
C THR A 124 -14.17 13.62 -5.72
N ALA A 125 -14.39 12.87 -6.80
CA ALA A 125 -15.02 11.55 -6.77
C ALA A 125 -14.11 10.45 -6.19
N SER A 126 -12.78 10.63 -6.24
CA SER A 126 -11.81 9.70 -5.64
C SER A 126 -11.55 9.95 -4.15
N VAL A 127 -11.84 11.16 -3.67
CA VAL A 127 -11.55 11.58 -2.28
C VAL A 127 -12.14 10.61 -1.24
N PRO A 128 -13.43 10.20 -1.30
CA PRO A 128 -13.97 9.28 -0.29
C PRO A 128 -13.34 7.89 -0.33
N ILE A 129 -12.91 7.44 -1.51
CA ILE A 129 -12.26 6.13 -1.68
C ILE A 129 -10.86 6.17 -1.07
N ILE A 130 -10.06 7.19 -1.42
CA ILE A 130 -8.72 7.39 -0.87
C ILE A 130 -8.76 7.55 0.66
N GLU A 131 -9.77 8.24 1.18
CA GLU A 131 -9.98 8.41 2.62
C GLU A 131 -10.39 7.11 3.32
N ALA A 132 -11.19 6.26 2.68
CA ALA A 132 -11.53 4.94 3.20
C ALA A 132 -10.29 4.05 3.31
N ILE A 133 -9.48 3.97 2.25
CA ILE A 133 -8.22 3.22 2.24
C ILE A 133 -7.28 3.74 3.34
N LEU A 134 -7.07 5.05 3.41
CA LEU A 134 -6.25 5.68 4.46
C LEU A 134 -6.70 5.31 5.89
N ASN A 135 -8.00 5.12 6.12
CA ASN A 135 -8.51 4.73 7.43
C ASN A 135 -8.31 3.24 7.71
N GLU A 136 -8.31 2.38 6.71
CA GLU A 136 -7.95 0.96 6.86
C GLU A 136 -6.48 0.83 7.26
N GLU A 137 -5.56 1.58 6.63
CA GLU A 137 -4.12 1.48 6.95
C GLU A 137 -3.81 2.01 8.35
N LYS A 138 -4.50 3.08 8.77
CA LYS A 138 -4.42 3.57 10.15
C LYS A 138 -4.88 2.51 11.16
N GLN A 139 -5.97 1.80 10.85
CA GLN A 139 -6.46 0.71 11.70
C GLN A 139 -5.54 -0.52 11.69
N MET A 140 -4.70 -0.69 10.68
CA MET A 140 -3.67 -1.73 10.66
C MET A 140 -2.45 -1.34 11.49
N ALA A 141 -2.11 -0.05 11.50
CA ALA A 141 -1.01 0.46 12.30
C ALA A 141 -1.30 0.54 13.82
N GLU A 142 -2.57 0.66 14.25
CA GLU A 142 -2.98 0.71 15.67
C GLU A 142 -2.91 -0.66 16.38
#